data_AF-A0AA88Y9F4-F1
#
_entry.id   AF-A0AA88Y9F4-F1
#
_cell.length_a   1.000
_cell.length_b   1.000
_cell.length_c   1.000
_cell.angle_alpha   90.00
_cell.angle_beta   90.00
_cell.angle_gamma   90.00
#
_symmetry.space_group_name_H-M   'P 1'
#
loop_
_entity.id
_entity.type
_entity.pdbx_description
1 polymer ?
#
loop_
_entity_poly.entity_id
_entity_poly.type
_entity_poly.pdbx_seq_one_letter_code
_entity_poly.pdbx_strand_id
1 'polypeptide(L)'
;MACGDFSETFPNSFEENLEIVTNYRFVVPHGSLKKLNLDTIGIEVLNNKVSDSKVPVIVTAASANHFEEVQGLIEMLMTRYKGFKLIFYDIGLESNQVSVIKRHCKCEFRRFPFSKYPEYFRILRNYVWKPLIIQLVLIEYDFVMWMDASVRLNGSPLEELFEEARKTGIKILRGYGLIVKQTHLNTFKALDEKPCMFQGQELQATWIIVSRTNFTLRAIMKPWVSCALQYGCMAQDNAERLYRGRSSKHPGNQLCHRFDQSVISIILTRLYHDHIKDVHIGISKFGAIMRGDKSHFFTMLDDKWFQTNRSKA
;
A
#
# COMPACT_ATOMS: atom_id res chain seq x y z
N MET A 1 -2.97 0.91 26.35
CA MET A 1 -2.60 -0.48 26.70
C MET A 1 -1.17 -0.48 27.22
N ALA A 2 -0.96 -0.92 28.46
CA ALA A 2 0.38 -1.15 29.02
C ALA A 2 0.68 -2.65 28.85
N CYS A 3 1.77 -2.98 28.15
CA CYS A 3 2.24 -4.36 28.05
C CYS A 3 3.05 -4.67 29.32
N GLY A 4 2.63 -5.70 30.05
CA GLY A 4 3.33 -6.21 31.24
C GLY A 4 4.55 -7.05 30.87
N ASP A 5 5.11 -7.74 31.87
CA ASP A 5 6.41 -8.43 31.79
C ASP A 5 6.45 -9.60 30.77
N PHE A 6 7.64 -9.77 30.18
CA PHE A 6 7.93 -10.40 28.89
C PHE A 6 7.93 -11.94 28.90
N SER A 7 6.77 -12.57 28.65
CA SER A 7 6.71 -14.03 28.40
C SER A 7 6.37 -14.43 26.97
N GLU A 8 6.02 -13.47 26.10
CA GLU A 8 5.58 -13.75 24.74
C GLU A 8 6.58 -13.22 23.72
N THR A 9 7.34 -14.14 23.12
CA THR A 9 8.31 -13.85 22.06
C THR A 9 7.87 -14.47 20.74
N PHE A 10 8.30 -13.90 19.63
CA PHE A 10 8.15 -14.56 18.34
C PHE A 10 8.94 -15.88 18.32
N PRO A 11 8.49 -16.89 17.58
CA PRO A 11 9.37 -17.95 17.14
C PRO A 11 10.63 -17.39 16.49
N ASN A 12 11.78 -18.02 16.72
CA ASN A 12 13.04 -17.61 16.08
C ASN A 12 13.14 -18.11 14.62
N SER A 13 12.36 -19.13 14.24
CA SER A 13 12.36 -19.68 12.88
C SER A 13 11.46 -18.87 11.94
N PHE A 14 11.96 -18.60 10.74
CA PHE A 14 11.16 -18.00 9.67
C PHE A 14 10.01 -18.92 9.24
N GLU A 15 10.25 -20.23 9.17
CA GLU A 15 9.28 -21.25 8.77
C GLU A 15 8.10 -21.33 9.74
N GLU A 16 8.36 -21.30 11.06
CA GLU A 16 7.30 -21.27 12.07
C GLU A 16 6.45 -20.00 11.97
N ASN A 17 7.09 -18.84 11.79
CA ASN A 17 6.37 -17.58 11.58
C ASN A 17 5.58 -17.57 10.27
N LEU A 18 6.11 -18.16 9.20
CA LEU A 18 5.44 -18.34 7.93
C LEU A 18 4.19 -19.24 8.07
N GLU A 19 4.30 -20.33 8.82
CA GLU A 19 3.16 -21.22 9.11
C GLU A 19 2.05 -20.47 9.85
N ILE A 20 2.38 -19.66 10.86
CA ILE A 20 1.41 -18.82 11.59
C ILE A 20 0.66 -17.88 10.62
N VAL A 21 1.40 -17.10 9.83
CA VAL A 21 0.81 -16.10 8.92
C VAL A 21 -0.04 -16.74 7.83
N THR A 22 0.40 -17.86 7.26
CA THR A 22 -0.35 -18.55 6.20
C THR A 22 -1.59 -19.26 6.72
N ASN A 23 -1.68 -19.50 8.03
CA ASN A 23 -2.83 -20.08 8.72
C ASN A 23 -3.80 -19.05 9.33
N TYR A 24 -3.55 -17.74 9.18
CA TYR A 24 -4.53 -16.72 9.56
C TYR A 24 -5.90 -17.00 8.93
N ARG A 25 -6.95 -16.95 9.75
CA ARG A 25 -8.31 -17.29 9.35
C ARG A 25 -9.14 -16.04 9.15
N PHE A 26 -9.72 -15.89 7.97
CA PHE A 26 -10.55 -14.75 7.63
C PHE A 26 -11.95 -15.18 7.18
N VAL A 27 -12.95 -14.40 7.57
CA VAL A 27 -14.32 -14.50 7.09
C VAL A 27 -14.49 -13.49 5.95
N VAL A 28 -14.29 -13.95 4.73
CA VAL A 28 -14.36 -13.12 3.50
C VAL A 28 -15.59 -13.47 2.66
N PRO A 29 -16.11 -12.53 1.84
CA PRO A 29 -17.23 -12.82 0.94
C PRO A 29 -16.94 -14.00 0.00
N HIS A 30 -17.93 -14.86 -0.23
CA HIS A 30 -17.77 -16.07 -1.04
C HIS A 30 -17.20 -15.76 -2.44
N GLY A 31 -16.20 -16.54 -2.85
CA GLY A 31 -15.54 -16.42 -4.15
C GLY A 31 -14.67 -15.17 -4.35
N SER A 32 -14.54 -14.28 -3.36
CA SER A 32 -13.73 -13.06 -3.47
C SER A 32 -12.25 -13.34 -3.73
N LEU A 33 -11.64 -14.28 -2.98
CA LEU A 33 -10.23 -14.67 -3.18
C LEU A 33 -10.00 -15.33 -4.55
N LYS A 34 -10.94 -16.15 -5.02
CA LYS A 34 -10.87 -16.77 -6.34
C LYS A 34 -10.89 -15.72 -7.46
N LYS A 35 -11.72 -14.68 -7.35
CA LYS A 35 -11.77 -13.56 -8.32
C LYS A 35 -10.46 -12.75 -8.34
N LEU A 36 -9.65 -12.83 -7.29
CA LEU A 36 -8.38 -12.13 -7.14
C LEU A 36 -7.17 -13.07 -7.34
N ASN A 37 -7.39 -14.32 -7.75
CA ASN A 37 -6.38 -15.38 -7.87
C ASN A 37 -5.55 -15.58 -6.58
N LEU A 38 -6.20 -15.47 -5.42
CA LEU A 38 -5.61 -15.69 -4.09
C LEU A 38 -6.11 -16.96 -3.41
N ASP A 39 -6.93 -17.76 -4.09
CA ASP A 39 -7.16 -19.16 -3.74
C ASP A 39 -5.99 -20.04 -4.21
N THR A 40 -5.91 -21.28 -3.72
CA THR A 40 -4.75 -22.17 -3.97
C THR A 40 -4.43 -22.32 -5.45
N ILE A 41 -5.47 -22.54 -6.27
CA ILE A 41 -5.34 -22.72 -7.73
C ILE A 41 -4.92 -21.41 -8.39
N GLY A 42 -5.56 -20.28 -8.05
CA GLY A 42 -5.21 -18.97 -8.60
C GLY A 42 -3.76 -18.57 -8.33
N ILE A 43 -3.26 -18.86 -7.13
CA ILE A 43 -1.86 -18.59 -6.76
C ILE A 43 -0.90 -19.45 -7.58
N GLU A 44 -1.20 -20.73 -7.78
CA GLU A 44 -0.37 -21.61 -8.61
C GLU A 44 -0.32 -21.14 -10.06
N VAL A 45 -1.49 -20.79 -10.64
CA VAL A 45 -1.59 -20.23 -11.99
C VAL A 45 -0.77 -18.96 -12.12
N LEU A 46 -0.88 -18.05 -11.14
CA LEU A 46 -0.07 -16.84 -11.13
C LEU A 46 1.41 -17.21 -11.04
N ASN A 47 1.84 -18.00 -10.05
CA ASN A 47 3.26 -18.32 -9.86
C ASN A 47 3.93 -18.91 -11.12
N ASN A 48 3.18 -19.65 -11.94
CA ASN A 48 3.68 -20.23 -13.19
C ASN A 48 3.65 -19.26 -14.40
N LYS A 49 3.01 -18.10 -14.27
CA LYS A 49 3.00 -17.05 -15.29
C LYS A 49 4.35 -16.33 -15.31
N VAL A 50 5.20 -16.75 -16.25
CA VAL A 50 6.54 -16.20 -16.52
C VAL A 50 6.47 -14.69 -16.74
N SER A 51 7.31 -13.96 -16.02
CA SER A 51 7.59 -12.55 -16.26
C SER A 51 8.95 -12.23 -15.64
N ASP A 52 9.85 -11.65 -16.43
CA ASP A 52 11.23 -11.35 -16.03
C ASP A 52 11.49 -9.83 -16.06
N SER A 53 10.44 -9.02 -15.82
CA SER A 53 10.60 -7.56 -15.87
C SER A 53 11.59 -7.09 -14.79
N LYS A 54 12.69 -6.48 -15.20
CA LYS A 54 13.68 -5.91 -14.26
C LYS A 54 13.18 -4.66 -13.55
N VAL A 55 12.15 -4.01 -14.11
CA VAL A 55 11.56 -2.78 -13.57
C VAL A 55 10.09 -3.00 -13.20
N PRO A 56 9.61 -2.40 -12.10
CA PRO A 56 8.22 -2.56 -11.70
C PRO A 56 7.30 -1.65 -12.50
N VAL A 57 6.03 -2.04 -12.62
CA VAL A 57 4.95 -1.12 -12.99
C VAL A 57 4.64 -0.24 -11.78
N ILE A 58 4.65 1.07 -11.98
CA ILE A 58 4.32 2.04 -10.94
C ILE A 58 2.80 2.14 -10.83
N VAL A 59 2.28 2.11 -9.61
CA VAL A 59 0.86 2.21 -9.32
C VAL A 59 0.62 3.30 -8.29
N THR A 60 -0.32 4.19 -8.58
CA THR A 60 -0.80 5.20 -7.63
C THR A 60 -2.32 5.30 -7.71
N ALA A 61 -2.94 5.91 -6.71
CA ALA A 61 -4.36 6.23 -6.70
C ALA A 61 -4.61 7.56 -6.01
N ALA A 62 -5.65 8.28 -6.45
CA ALA A 62 -6.09 9.49 -5.76
C ALA A 62 -7.62 9.68 -5.87
N SER A 63 -8.16 10.31 -4.84
CA SER A 63 -9.49 10.93 -4.81
C SER A 63 -9.34 12.45 -4.84
N ALA A 64 -10.47 13.16 -4.99
CA ALA A 64 -10.49 14.61 -5.21
C ALA A 64 -9.68 15.41 -4.17
N ASN A 65 -9.69 14.99 -2.90
CA ASN A 65 -8.96 15.66 -1.82
C ASN A 65 -7.42 15.51 -1.90
N HIS A 66 -6.91 14.63 -2.77
CA HIS A 66 -5.47 14.46 -3.04
C HIS A 66 -5.09 14.84 -4.49
N PHE A 67 -5.99 15.46 -5.25
CA PHE A 67 -5.78 15.76 -6.67
C PHE A 67 -4.57 16.68 -6.94
N GLU A 68 -4.36 17.69 -6.10
CA GLU A 68 -3.18 18.58 -6.23
C GLU A 68 -1.90 17.89 -5.73
N GLU A 69 -1.99 17.02 -4.73
CA GLU A 69 -0.83 16.31 -4.19
C GLU A 69 -0.30 15.28 -5.18
N VAL A 70 -1.18 14.55 -5.87
CA VAL A 70 -0.78 13.52 -6.85
C VAL A 70 -0.15 14.13 -8.11
N GLN A 71 -0.44 15.39 -8.42
CA GLN A 71 0.24 16.10 -9.51
C GLN A 71 1.74 16.20 -9.29
N GLY A 72 2.20 16.40 -8.05
CA GLY A 72 3.64 16.45 -7.76
C GLY A 72 4.33 15.10 -7.95
N LEU A 73 3.64 13.99 -7.63
CA LEU A 73 4.14 12.64 -7.92
C LEU A 73 4.24 12.42 -9.44
N ILE A 74 3.18 12.77 -10.18
CA ILE A 74 3.12 12.59 -11.64
C ILE A 74 4.18 13.43 -12.35
N GLU A 75 4.34 14.70 -11.95
CA GLU A 75 5.39 15.60 -12.43
C GLU A 75 6.78 14.98 -12.25
N MET A 76 7.08 14.51 -11.05
CA MET A 76 8.35 13.87 -10.73
C MET A 76 8.60 12.63 -11.60
N LEU A 77 7.59 11.75 -11.74
CA LEU A 77 7.72 10.55 -12.58
C LEU A 77 7.96 10.93 -14.05
N MET A 78 7.18 11.87 -14.59
CA MET A 78 7.29 12.30 -15.99
C MET A 78 8.61 13.02 -16.32
N THR A 79 9.22 13.68 -15.34
CA THR A 79 10.44 14.49 -15.54
C THR A 79 11.72 13.74 -15.20
N ARG A 80 11.74 12.98 -14.10
CA ARG A 80 12.96 12.33 -13.56
C ARG A 80 13.01 10.82 -13.81
N TYR A 81 11.86 10.14 -13.90
CA TYR A 81 11.78 8.69 -14.05
C TYR A 81 11.05 8.31 -15.35
N LYS A 82 11.60 8.78 -16.48
CA LYS A 82 11.04 8.53 -17.81
C LYS A 82 11.14 7.04 -18.16
N GLY A 83 10.13 6.53 -18.87
CA GLY A 83 10.11 5.15 -19.37
C GLY A 83 9.43 4.15 -18.45
N PHE A 84 9.16 4.48 -17.19
CA PHE A 84 8.34 3.64 -16.32
C PHE A 84 6.88 3.67 -16.73
N LYS A 85 6.23 2.50 -16.75
CA LYS A 85 4.79 2.41 -16.91
C LYS A 85 4.11 2.87 -15.60
N LEU A 86 3.20 3.82 -15.71
CA LEU A 86 2.35 4.28 -14.61
C LEU A 86 0.91 3.83 -14.83
N ILE A 87 0.33 3.16 -13.83
CA ILE A 87 -1.09 2.89 -13.72
C ILE A 87 -1.67 3.79 -12.63
N PHE A 88 -2.62 4.64 -13.02
CA PHE A 88 -3.33 5.54 -12.11
C PHE A 88 -4.72 4.99 -11.83
N TYR A 89 -5.07 4.81 -10.56
CA TYR A 89 -6.42 4.45 -10.14
C TYR A 89 -7.21 5.65 -9.61
N ASP A 90 -8.33 5.94 -10.26
CA ASP A 90 -9.38 6.80 -9.76
C ASP A 90 -10.15 6.06 -8.65
N ILE A 91 -10.02 6.58 -7.42
CA ILE A 91 -10.74 6.11 -6.22
C ILE A 91 -11.77 7.12 -5.73
N GLY A 92 -12.08 8.17 -6.50
CA GLY A 92 -13.04 9.21 -6.12
C GLY A 92 -12.68 10.61 -6.61
N LEU A 93 -12.25 10.75 -7.87
CA LEU A 93 -12.04 12.04 -8.53
C LEU A 93 -13.35 12.64 -9.04
N GLU A 94 -13.38 13.97 -9.16
CA GLU A 94 -14.44 14.70 -9.85
C GLU A 94 -14.31 14.58 -11.39
N SER A 95 -15.40 14.79 -12.13
CA SER A 95 -15.44 14.60 -13.59
C SER A 95 -14.43 15.47 -14.37
N ASN A 96 -14.23 16.71 -13.93
CA ASN A 96 -13.20 17.61 -14.47
C ASN A 96 -11.79 17.06 -14.19
N GLN A 97 -11.52 16.62 -12.96
CA GLN A 97 -10.23 16.04 -12.55
C GLN A 97 -9.89 14.77 -13.35
N VAL A 98 -10.88 13.90 -13.58
CA VAL A 98 -10.73 12.72 -14.45
C VAL A 98 -10.30 13.13 -15.87
N SER A 99 -10.92 14.17 -16.41
CA SER A 99 -10.60 14.68 -17.75
C SER A 99 -9.18 15.23 -17.82
N VAL A 100 -8.73 15.93 -16.78
CA VAL A 100 -7.37 16.48 -16.68
C VAL A 100 -6.33 15.35 -16.55
N ILE A 101 -6.55 14.34 -15.70
CA ILE A 101 -5.63 13.19 -15.55
C ILE A 101 -5.48 12.46 -16.88
N LYS A 102 -6.60 12.12 -17.54
CA LYS A 102 -6.57 11.40 -18.82
C LYS A 102 -5.82 12.16 -19.90
N ARG A 103 -5.85 13.49 -19.87
CA ARG A 103 -5.14 14.34 -20.83
C ARG A 103 -3.63 14.39 -20.58
N HIS A 104 -3.23 14.56 -19.32
CA HIS A 104 -1.85 15.00 -19.00
C HIS A 104 -0.96 13.95 -18.34
N CYS A 105 -1.52 12.97 -17.63
CA CYS A 105 -0.76 12.06 -16.76
C CYS A 105 0.20 11.12 -17.50
N LYS A 106 0.06 10.96 -18.84
CA LYS A 106 0.79 9.97 -19.66
C LYS A 106 0.80 8.58 -19.00
N CYS A 107 -0.34 8.18 -18.46
CA CYS A 107 -0.49 6.98 -17.66
C CYS A 107 -1.69 6.15 -18.12
N GLU A 108 -1.72 4.89 -17.71
CA GLU A 108 -2.88 4.04 -17.87
C GLU A 108 -3.91 4.37 -16.78
N PHE A 109 -5.00 5.02 -17.17
CA PHE A 109 -6.08 5.40 -16.26
C PHE A 109 -7.05 4.24 -16.03
N ARG A 110 -7.28 3.89 -14.77
CA ARG A 110 -8.26 2.87 -14.33
C ARG A 110 -9.17 3.46 -13.27
N ARG A 111 -10.41 2.98 -13.18
CA ARG A 111 -11.32 3.32 -12.08
C ARG A 111 -11.45 2.12 -11.15
N PHE A 112 -11.34 2.34 -9.85
CA PHE A 112 -11.54 1.27 -8.88
C PHE A 112 -13.03 0.86 -8.84
N PRO A 113 -13.37 -0.43 -9.03
CA PRO A 113 -14.76 -0.85 -9.18
C PRO A 113 -15.44 -1.06 -7.83
N PHE A 114 -15.70 0.03 -7.09
CA PHE A 114 -16.35 -0.01 -5.76
C PHE A 114 -17.67 -0.81 -5.73
N SER A 115 -18.42 -0.81 -6.83
CA SER A 115 -19.67 -1.58 -6.95
C SER A 115 -19.50 -3.10 -6.81
N LYS A 116 -18.28 -3.62 -7.01
CA LYS A 116 -17.97 -5.05 -6.86
C LYS A 116 -17.58 -5.45 -5.44
N TYR A 117 -17.46 -4.49 -4.52
CA TYR A 117 -16.96 -4.70 -3.17
C TYR A 117 -17.96 -4.18 -2.11
N PRO A 118 -17.86 -4.68 -0.86
CA PRO A 118 -18.72 -4.24 0.24
C PRO A 118 -18.76 -2.71 0.40
N GLU A 119 -19.88 -2.20 0.93
CA GLU A 119 -20.13 -0.76 0.97
C GLU A 119 -19.04 0.04 1.70
N TYR A 120 -18.47 -0.53 2.76
CA TYR A 120 -17.41 0.10 3.54
C TYR A 120 -16.12 0.39 2.75
N PHE A 121 -15.93 -0.17 1.55
CA PHE A 121 -14.82 0.20 0.65
C PHE A 121 -14.91 1.65 0.18
N ARG A 122 -16.12 2.23 0.10
CA ARG A 122 -16.32 3.64 -0.28
C ARG A 122 -15.85 4.61 0.80
N ILE A 123 -15.65 4.13 2.03
CA ILE A 123 -15.03 4.90 3.10
C ILE A 123 -13.52 4.89 2.85
N LEU A 124 -13.04 5.81 2.01
CA LEU A 124 -11.64 5.81 1.53
C LEU A 124 -10.61 5.85 2.66
N ARG A 125 -10.97 6.42 3.81
CA ARG A 125 -10.16 6.49 5.03
C ARG A 125 -9.80 5.13 5.62
N ASN A 126 -10.53 4.07 5.26
CA ASN A 126 -10.20 2.70 5.66
C ASN A 126 -9.04 2.10 4.86
N TYR A 127 -8.62 2.73 3.75
CA TYR A 127 -7.54 2.27 2.87
C TYR A 127 -7.65 0.83 2.34
N VAL A 128 -8.79 0.15 2.54
CA VAL A 128 -9.03 -1.25 2.12
C VAL A 128 -8.90 -1.45 0.61
N TRP A 129 -9.07 -0.40 -0.18
CA TRP A 129 -8.90 -0.45 -1.64
C TRP A 129 -7.44 -0.67 -2.05
N LYS A 130 -6.45 -0.24 -1.26
CA LYS A 130 -5.02 -0.28 -1.63
C LYS A 130 -4.47 -1.70 -1.84
N PRO A 131 -4.57 -2.64 -0.87
CA PRO A 131 -4.11 -4.02 -1.08
C PRO A 131 -4.82 -4.69 -2.26
N LEU A 132 -6.09 -4.36 -2.50
CA LEU A 132 -6.83 -4.89 -3.63
C LEU A 132 -6.32 -4.34 -4.96
N ILE A 133 -6.02 -3.05 -5.05
CA ILE A 133 -5.43 -2.47 -6.27
C ILE A 133 -4.08 -3.13 -6.57
N ILE A 134 -3.21 -3.25 -5.55
CA ILE A 134 -1.91 -3.92 -5.71
C ILE A 134 -2.12 -5.34 -6.22
N GLN A 135 -3.04 -6.10 -5.63
CA GLN A 135 -3.36 -7.47 -6.08
C GLN A 135 -3.91 -7.52 -7.51
N LEU A 136 -4.82 -6.61 -7.88
CA LEU A 136 -5.38 -6.55 -9.23
C LEU A 136 -4.28 -6.32 -10.27
N VAL A 137 -3.31 -5.45 -9.97
CA VAL A 137 -2.16 -5.24 -10.85
C VAL A 137 -1.23 -6.45 -10.84
N LEU A 138 -1.05 -7.12 -9.69
CA LEU A 138 -0.24 -8.35 -9.59
C LEU A 138 -0.81 -9.51 -10.43
N ILE A 139 -2.10 -9.55 -10.72
CA ILE A 139 -2.67 -10.55 -11.66
C ILE A 139 -2.10 -10.36 -13.08
N GLU A 140 -1.86 -9.11 -13.48
CA GLU A 140 -1.40 -8.74 -14.81
C GLU A 140 0.12 -8.71 -14.91
N TYR A 141 0.78 -8.11 -13.93
CA TYR A 141 2.22 -7.87 -13.86
C TYR A 141 2.81 -8.58 -12.64
N ASP A 142 4.03 -9.08 -12.75
CA ASP A 142 4.68 -9.75 -11.62
C ASP A 142 5.52 -8.81 -10.74
N PHE A 143 5.67 -7.54 -11.11
CA PHE A 143 6.50 -6.61 -10.36
C PHE A 143 5.84 -5.24 -10.29
N VAL A 144 5.50 -4.81 -9.08
CA VAL A 144 4.63 -3.66 -8.82
C VAL A 144 5.29 -2.75 -7.79
N MET A 145 5.32 -1.45 -8.08
CA MET A 145 5.74 -0.41 -7.13
C MET A 145 4.56 0.52 -6.82
N TRP A 146 3.98 0.37 -5.64
CA TRP A 146 2.96 1.26 -5.12
C TRP A 146 3.57 2.56 -4.59
N MET A 147 3.01 3.71 -4.95
CA MET A 147 3.39 5.01 -4.42
C MET A 147 2.14 5.84 -4.08
N ASP A 148 2.00 6.24 -2.83
CA ASP A 148 1.00 7.24 -2.42
C ASP A 148 1.33 8.61 -3.06
N ALA A 149 0.30 9.46 -3.21
CA ALA A 149 0.41 10.79 -3.83
C ALA A 149 1.50 11.68 -3.20
N SER A 150 1.84 11.48 -1.92
CA SER A 150 2.83 12.27 -1.17
C SER A 150 4.30 11.87 -1.40
N VAL A 151 4.60 10.82 -2.17
CA VAL A 151 5.99 10.39 -2.39
C VAL A 151 6.72 11.40 -3.30
N ARG A 152 7.92 11.83 -2.91
CA ARG A 152 8.78 12.75 -3.66
C ARG A 152 10.21 12.21 -3.69
N LEU A 153 10.55 11.50 -4.76
CA LEU A 153 11.89 11.00 -5.05
C LEU A 153 12.78 12.09 -5.64
N ASN A 154 14.08 12.01 -5.34
CA ASN A 154 15.07 13.02 -5.69
C ASN A 154 15.75 12.79 -7.06
N GLY A 155 15.47 11.67 -7.74
CA GLY A 155 16.14 11.29 -8.99
C GLY A 155 17.27 10.28 -8.82
N SER A 156 17.52 9.80 -7.60
CA SER A 156 18.44 8.69 -7.34
C SER A 156 18.05 7.45 -8.17
N PRO A 157 19.03 6.68 -8.67
CA PRO A 157 18.82 5.37 -9.28
C PRO A 157 18.05 4.42 -8.34
N LEU A 158 17.23 3.53 -8.90
CA LEU A 158 16.35 2.61 -8.15
C LEU A 158 16.66 1.14 -8.44
N GLU A 159 17.62 0.86 -9.30
CA GLU A 159 17.97 -0.48 -9.81
C GLU A 159 18.34 -1.43 -8.68
N GLU A 160 19.23 -1.01 -7.76
CA GLU A 160 19.60 -1.81 -6.58
C GLU A 160 18.36 -2.11 -5.72
N LEU A 161 17.49 -1.11 -5.50
CA LEU A 161 16.27 -1.31 -4.73
C LEU A 161 15.32 -2.32 -5.41
N PHE A 162 15.27 -2.32 -6.75
CA PHE A 162 14.48 -3.28 -7.51
C PHE A 162 15.06 -4.70 -7.45
N GLU A 163 16.37 -4.84 -7.58
CA GLU A 163 17.07 -6.13 -7.42
C GLU A 163 16.84 -6.71 -6.03
N GLU A 164 16.96 -5.88 -4.98
CA GLU A 164 16.67 -6.32 -3.62
C GLU A 164 15.19 -6.71 -3.46
N ALA A 165 14.24 -5.92 -4.00
CA ALA A 165 12.81 -6.25 -3.94
C ALA A 165 12.46 -7.54 -4.70
N ARG A 166 13.17 -7.86 -5.79
CA ARG A 166 13.07 -9.15 -6.48
C ARG A 166 13.57 -10.29 -5.60
N LYS A 167 14.69 -10.09 -4.92
CA LYS A 167 15.30 -11.10 -4.03
C LYS A 167 14.45 -11.38 -2.78
N THR A 168 13.99 -10.34 -2.09
CA THR A 168 13.21 -10.47 -0.85
C THR A 168 11.72 -10.71 -1.10
N GLY A 169 11.25 -10.43 -2.32
CA GLY A 169 9.84 -10.43 -2.68
C GLY A 169 9.12 -9.13 -2.35
N ILE A 170 9.55 -8.39 -1.31
CA ILE A 170 8.95 -7.12 -0.91
C ILE A 170 9.97 -6.14 -0.35
N LYS A 171 9.77 -4.86 -0.66
CA LYS A 171 10.37 -3.72 0.03
C LYS A 171 9.29 -2.72 0.44
N ILE A 172 9.39 -2.16 1.63
CA ILE A 172 8.41 -1.24 2.20
C ILE A 172 9.07 -0.17 3.05
N LEU A 173 8.50 1.03 3.04
CA LEU A 173 8.98 2.14 3.85
C LEU A 173 8.85 1.85 5.36
N ARG A 174 9.91 2.13 6.13
CA ARG A 174 9.87 2.12 7.60
C ARG A 174 9.20 3.38 8.14
N GLY A 175 8.28 3.21 9.10
CA GLY A 175 7.68 4.29 9.87
C GLY A 175 8.35 4.50 11.23
N TYR A 176 7.95 5.58 11.90
CA TYR A 176 8.46 5.94 13.24
C TYR A 176 7.51 5.54 14.37
N GLY A 177 6.25 5.30 14.04
CA GLY A 177 5.22 4.84 14.95
C GLY A 177 5.48 3.46 15.56
N LEU A 178 4.82 3.13 16.67
CA LEU A 178 4.81 1.76 17.20
C LEU A 178 3.55 1.02 16.72
N ILE A 179 3.70 -0.22 16.24
CA ILE A 179 2.57 -1.03 15.71
C ILE A 179 1.48 -1.16 16.77
N VAL A 180 1.83 -1.54 18.00
CA VAL A 180 0.90 -1.70 19.13
C VAL A 180 0.14 -0.40 19.50
N LYS A 181 0.69 0.78 19.19
CA LYS A 181 0.02 2.07 19.47
C LYS A 181 -0.84 2.57 18.30
N GLN A 182 -0.54 2.10 17.10
CA GLN A 182 -1.14 2.57 15.85
C GLN A 182 -2.05 1.53 15.17
N THR A 183 -2.40 0.48 15.90
CA THR A 183 -3.26 -0.61 15.43
C THR A 183 -4.41 -0.77 16.40
N HIS A 184 -5.63 -0.86 15.89
CA HIS A 184 -6.82 -1.15 16.69
C HIS A 184 -6.85 -2.62 17.14
N LEU A 185 -7.33 -2.89 18.37
CA LEU A 185 -7.39 -4.26 18.93
C LEU A 185 -8.15 -5.26 18.08
N ASN A 186 -9.19 -4.84 17.36
CA ASN A 186 -9.92 -5.76 16.48
C ASN A 186 -9.05 -6.27 15.32
N THR A 187 -8.07 -5.49 14.85
CA THR A 187 -7.11 -5.96 13.84
C THR A 187 -6.24 -7.08 14.40
N PHE A 188 -5.72 -6.93 15.62
CA PHE A 188 -4.98 -8.00 16.31
C PHE A 188 -5.85 -9.25 16.52
N LYS A 189 -7.08 -9.09 17.02
CA LYS A 189 -8.03 -10.20 17.20
C LYS A 189 -8.34 -10.91 15.88
N ALA A 190 -8.52 -10.16 14.79
CA ALA A 190 -8.83 -10.74 13.48
C ALA A 190 -7.64 -11.51 12.87
N LEU A 191 -6.41 -11.18 13.26
CA LEU A 191 -5.20 -11.89 12.87
C LEU A 191 -4.81 -12.98 13.88
N ASP A 192 -5.57 -13.15 14.97
CA ASP A 192 -5.25 -14.00 16.12
C ASP A 192 -3.86 -13.69 16.72
N GLU A 193 -3.55 -12.39 16.79
CA GLU A 193 -2.25 -11.89 17.21
C GLU A 193 -2.32 -11.16 18.54
N LYS A 194 -1.23 -11.26 19.31
CA LYS A 194 -1.14 -10.62 20.62
C LYS A 194 -0.49 -9.24 20.50
N PRO A 195 -1.18 -8.14 20.85
CA PRO A 195 -0.68 -6.78 20.62
C PRO A 195 0.72 -6.52 21.19
N CYS A 196 1.01 -7.10 22.35
CA CYS A 196 2.27 -6.87 23.06
C CYS A 196 3.50 -7.51 22.43
N MET A 197 3.33 -8.42 21.47
CA MET A 197 4.43 -8.90 20.64
C MET A 197 4.86 -7.82 19.63
N PHE A 198 3.98 -6.91 19.23
CA PHE A 198 4.23 -5.93 18.17
C PHE A 198 4.64 -4.56 18.72
N GLN A 199 5.63 -4.53 19.61
CA GLN A 199 6.19 -3.29 20.16
C GLN A 199 7.15 -2.58 19.20
N GLY A 200 7.52 -3.22 18.10
CA GLY A 200 8.35 -2.67 17.04
C GLY A 200 7.70 -1.51 16.29
N GLN A 201 8.49 -0.92 15.38
CA GLN A 201 8.02 0.20 14.57
C GLN A 201 7.09 -0.24 13.44
N GLU A 202 6.12 0.60 13.14
CA GLU A 202 5.22 0.41 12.02
C GLU A 202 5.96 0.54 10.68
N LEU A 203 5.42 -0.12 9.68
CA LEU A 203 5.79 0.01 8.29
C LEU A 203 4.76 0.91 7.59
N GLN A 204 5.23 1.79 6.74
CA GLN A 204 4.39 2.70 5.99
C GLN A 204 4.05 2.11 4.63
N ALA A 205 2.78 1.78 4.41
CA ALA A 205 2.22 1.40 3.12
C ALA A 205 2.14 2.58 2.11
N THR A 206 3.00 3.59 2.28
CA THR A 206 3.11 4.79 1.46
C THR A 206 3.99 4.54 0.23
N TRP A 207 5.03 3.71 0.35
CA TRP A 207 5.87 3.25 -0.75
C TRP A 207 6.20 1.78 -0.54
N ILE A 208 5.74 0.93 -1.47
CA ILE A 208 5.90 -0.53 -1.42
C ILE A 208 6.34 -1.01 -2.80
N ILE A 209 7.27 -1.95 -2.85
CA ILE A 209 7.63 -2.68 -4.06
C ILE A 209 7.38 -4.16 -3.79
N VAL A 210 6.59 -4.82 -4.64
CA VAL A 210 6.22 -6.23 -4.50
C VAL A 210 6.55 -6.99 -5.77
N SER A 211 7.36 -8.04 -5.64
CA SER A 211 7.57 -9.06 -6.66
C SER A 211 6.61 -10.23 -6.40
N ARG A 212 5.93 -10.69 -7.45
CA ARG A 212 4.93 -11.75 -7.40
C ARG A 212 5.62 -13.10 -7.39
N THR A 213 5.63 -13.72 -6.22
CA THR A 213 6.10 -15.09 -6.02
C THR A 213 5.04 -15.87 -5.26
N ASN A 214 5.16 -17.20 -5.24
CA ASN A 214 4.29 -18.03 -4.39
C ASN A 214 4.30 -17.55 -2.92
N PHE A 215 5.49 -17.21 -2.40
CA PHE A 215 5.66 -16.67 -1.06
C PHE A 215 4.90 -15.35 -0.87
N THR A 216 5.12 -14.35 -1.72
CA THR A 216 4.47 -13.03 -1.53
C THR A 216 2.96 -13.10 -1.72
N LEU A 217 2.47 -13.93 -2.63
CA LEU A 217 1.03 -14.15 -2.80
C LEU A 217 0.41 -14.85 -1.58
N ARG A 218 1.00 -15.94 -1.09
CA ARG A 218 0.43 -16.73 0.03
C ARG A 218 0.59 -16.04 1.38
N ALA A 219 1.77 -15.54 1.69
CA ALA A 219 2.13 -15.08 3.03
C ALA A 219 1.90 -13.57 3.22
N ILE A 220 1.78 -12.78 2.15
CA ILE A 220 1.66 -11.32 2.26
C ILE A 220 0.35 -10.84 1.65
N MET A 221 0.17 -10.99 0.33
CA MET A 221 -0.98 -10.43 -0.37
C MET A 221 -2.29 -11.10 0.05
N LYS A 222 -2.33 -12.44 0.17
CA LYS A 222 -3.53 -13.15 0.60
C LYS A 222 -4.03 -12.70 1.98
N PRO A 223 -3.25 -12.71 3.07
CA PRO A 223 -3.74 -12.24 4.36
C PRO A 223 -4.05 -10.73 4.36
N TRP A 224 -3.26 -9.90 3.66
CA TRP A 224 -3.50 -8.45 3.61
C TRP A 224 -4.81 -8.10 2.89
N VAL A 225 -5.07 -8.73 1.74
CA VAL A 225 -6.33 -8.62 0.99
C VAL A 225 -7.51 -9.24 1.75
N SER A 226 -7.31 -10.38 2.39
CA SER A 226 -8.36 -11.03 3.19
C SER A 226 -8.80 -10.14 4.35
N CYS A 227 -7.87 -9.50 5.04
CA CYS A 227 -8.17 -8.55 6.10
C CYS A 227 -8.87 -7.27 5.58
N ALA A 228 -8.61 -6.85 4.34
CA ALA A 228 -9.37 -5.76 3.70
C ALA A 228 -10.81 -6.18 3.36
N LEU A 229 -11.01 -7.45 2.98
CA LEU A 229 -12.32 -8.04 2.65
C LEU A 229 -13.14 -8.47 3.87
N GLN A 230 -12.51 -8.59 5.04
CA GLN A 230 -13.19 -8.84 6.31
C GLN A 230 -13.41 -7.51 7.05
N TYR A 231 -14.68 -7.11 7.17
CA TYR A 231 -15.04 -5.99 8.00
C TYR A 231 -14.60 -6.19 9.47
N GLY A 232 -14.07 -5.15 10.12
CA GLY A 232 -13.54 -5.23 11.47
C GLY A 232 -12.08 -5.71 11.56
N CYS A 233 -11.47 -6.20 10.47
CA CYS A 233 -10.04 -6.52 10.44
C CYS A 233 -9.23 -5.26 10.07
N MET A 234 -9.28 -4.82 8.81
CA MET A 234 -8.60 -3.58 8.38
C MET A 234 -9.50 -2.35 8.55
N ALA A 235 -10.72 -2.43 7.99
CA ALA A 235 -11.74 -1.41 8.15
C ALA A 235 -12.34 -1.46 9.56
N GLN A 236 -12.57 -0.30 10.15
CA GLN A 236 -13.18 -0.16 11.48
C GLN A 236 -14.31 0.88 11.42
N ASP A 237 -15.26 0.78 12.35
CA ASP A 237 -16.21 1.85 12.60
C ASP A 237 -15.51 3.16 12.93
N ASN A 238 -16.11 4.29 12.55
CA ASN A 238 -15.61 5.62 12.86
C ASN A 238 -14.14 5.85 12.44
N ALA A 239 -13.76 5.36 11.26
CA ALA A 239 -12.42 5.47 10.69
C ALA A 239 -11.81 6.89 10.79
N GLU A 240 -12.62 7.93 10.59
CA GLU A 240 -12.21 9.33 10.75
C GLU A 240 -11.70 9.66 12.15
N ARG A 241 -12.38 9.16 13.19
CA ARG A 241 -11.99 9.37 14.59
C ARG A 241 -10.73 8.59 14.93
N LEU A 242 -10.63 7.36 14.43
CA LEU A 242 -9.47 6.48 14.66
C LEU A 242 -8.22 6.96 13.91
N TYR A 243 -8.35 7.61 12.76
CA TYR A 243 -7.19 8.16 12.06
C TYR A 243 -6.57 9.33 12.83
N ARG A 244 -7.42 10.20 13.41
CA ARG A 244 -6.97 11.48 13.97
C ARG A 244 -6.20 11.35 15.28
N GLY A 245 -6.14 10.15 15.88
CA GLY A 245 -5.32 9.92 17.08
C GLY A 245 -5.49 11.03 18.09
N ARG A 246 -6.72 11.27 18.60
CA ARG A 246 -6.93 12.38 19.54
C ARG A 246 -5.88 12.27 20.64
N SER A 247 -5.15 13.36 20.89
CA SER A 247 -4.26 13.58 22.03
C SER A 247 -5.07 13.62 23.34
N SER A 248 -5.97 12.67 23.56
CA SER A 248 -6.75 12.61 24.77
C SER A 248 -5.84 12.15 25.89
N LYS A 249 -5.91 12.88 27.00
CA LYS A 249 -5.30 12.63 28.31
C LYS A 249 -5.71 11.28 28.95
N HIS A 250 -6.12 10.29 28.17
CA HIS A 250 -6.61 8.97 28.60
C HIS A 250 -5.94 7.84 27.76
N PRO A 251 -4.92 7.15 28.31
CA PRO A 251 -4.07 6.18 27.60
C PRO A 251 -4.69 4.78 27.39
N GLY A 252 -6.01 4.64 27.55
CA GLY A 252 -6.70 3.35 27.55
C GLY A 252 -7.16 2.84 26.18
N ASN A 253 -7.62 3.74 25.30
CA ASN A 253 -8.23 3.38 24.02
C ASN A 253 -7.27 3.71 22.88
N GLN A 254 -6.90 2.73 22.05
CA GLN A 254 -6.10 2.93 20.83
C GLN A 254 -6.90 3.78 19.82
N LEU A 255 -6.83 5.09 19.99
CA LEU A 255 -7.53 6.08 19.16
C LEU A 255 -6.76 6.41 17.87
N CYS A 256 -5.62 5.75 17.61
CA CYS A 256 -4.82 5.89 16.41
C CYS A 256 -4.77 4.51 15.70
N HIS A 257 -5.49 4.36 14.60
CA HIS A 257 -5.44 3.17 13.74
C HIS A 257 -4.93 3.56 12.36
N ARG A 258 -3.98 2.80 11.83
CA ARG A 258 -3.33 3.05 10.54
C ARG A 258 -3.74 2.06 9.44
N PHE A 259 -4.82 1.31 9.66
CA PHE A 259 -5.54 0.56 8.62
C PHE A 259 -4.64 -0.40 7.82
N ASP A 260 -4.43 -0.12 6.53
CA ASP A 260 -3.59 -0.93 5.64
C ASP A 260 -2.17 -1.08 6.16
N GLN A 261 -1.60 0.00 6.71
CA GLN A 261 -0.26 0.00 7.32
C GLN A 261 -0.19 -0.90 8.56
N SER A 262 -1.21 -0.89 9.40
CA SER A 262 -1.26 -1.72 10.61
C SER A 262 -1.20 -3.21 10.27
N VAL A 263 -2.01 -3.62 9.28
CA VAL A 263 -2.10 -5.02 8.87
C VAL A 263 -0.80 -5.49 8.23
N ILE A 264 -0.25 -4.73 7.27
CA ILE A 264 1.01 -5.12 6.62
C ILE A 264 2.19 -5.10 7.59
N SER A 265 2.18 -4.20 8.58
CA SER A 265 3.19 -4.19 9.64
C SER A 265 3.14 -5.45 10.48
N ILE A 266 1.96 -5.90 10.91
CA ILE A 266 1.82 -7.15 11.67
C ILE A 266 2.31 -8.35 10.85
N ILE A 267 1.86 -8.46 9.60
CA ILE A 267 2.25 -9.57 8.71
C ILE A 267 3.77 -9.61 8.55
N LEU A 268 4.41 -8.50 8.20
CA LEU A 268 5.85 -8.47 7.94
C LEU A 268 6.68 -8.57 9.22
N THR A 269 6.26 -7.96 10.33
CA THR A 269 6.93 -8.13 11.63
C THR A 269 6.85 -9.57 12.10
N ARG A 270 5.72 -10.27 11.89
CA ARG A 270 5.62 -11.69 12.18
C ARG A 270 6.57 -12.51 11.30
N LEU A 271 6.55 -12.31 9.98
CA LEU A 271 7.38 -13.07 9.05
C LEU A 271 8.89 -12.86 9.28
N TYR A 272 9.31 -11.60 9.43
CA TYR A 272 10.73 -11.27 9.39
C TYR A 272 11.33 -11.04 10.77
N HIS A 273 10.55 -10.70 11.80
CA HIS A 273 11.02 -10.46 13.17
C HIS A 273 12.38 -9.74 13.25
N ASP A 274 13.46 -10.44 13.62
CA ASP A 274 14.83 -9.91 13.75
C ASP A 274 15.42 -9.41 12.41
N HIS A 275 14.92 -9.95 11.31
CA HIS A 275 15.27 -9.62 9.93
C HIS A 275 14.35 -8.57 9.30
N ILE A 276 13.50 -7.87 10.07
CA ILE A 276 12.56 -6.88 9.52
C ILE A 276 13.27 -5.76 8.72
N LYS A 277 14.54 -5.49 9.01
CA LYS A 277 15.35 -4.51 8.27
C LYS A 277 15.60 -4.91 6.83
N ASP A 278 15.56 -6.20 6.50
CA ASP A 278 15.85 -6.71 5.16
C ASP A 278 14.77 -6.30 4.16
N VAL A 279 13.56 -5.98 4.62
CA VAL A 279 12.45 -5.50 3.78
C VAL A 279 12.27 -3.99 3.81
N HIS A 280 13.12 -3.24 4.52
CA HIS A 280 12.96 -1.79 4.63
C HIS A 280 13.46 -1.03 3.39
N ILE A 281 12.75 0.06 3.04
CA ILE A 281 13.23 1.12 2.16
C ILE A 281 13.79 2.26 3.01
N GLY A 282 15.05 2.63 2.77
CA GLY A 282 15.67 3.81 3.36
C GLY A 282 15.32 5.08 2.58
N ILE A 283 14.20 5.74 2.92
CA ILE A 283 13.68 6.90 2.16
C ILE A 283 14.71 8.02 1.97
N SER A 284 15.56 8.29 2.97
CA SER A 284 16.58 9.36 2.89
C SER A 284 17.57 9.19 1.75
N LYS A 285 17.78 7.97 1.24
CA LYS A 285 18.61 7.71 0.05
C LYS A 285 17.94 8.17 -1.25
N PHE A 286 16.61 8.16 -1.28
CA PHE A 286 15.82 8.28 -2.51
C PHE A 286 14.91 9.51 -2.54
N GLY A 287 14.66 10.17 -1.42
CA GLY A 287 13.79 11.35 -1.36
C GLY A 287 13.10 11.54 -0.01
N ALA A 288 11.84 11.94 -0.05
CA ALA A 288 11.03 12.23 1.14
C ALA A 288 9.54 11.92 0.92
N ILE A 289 8.79 11.86 2.02
CA ILE A 289 7.33 11.80 2.02
C ILE A 289 6.80 13.19 2.37
N MET A 290 6.26 13.90 1.38
CA MET A 290 5.80 15.29 1.51
C MET A 290 4.27 15.33 1.56
N ARG A 291 3.69 15.00 2.72
CA ARG A 291 2.23 15.03 2.92
C ARG A 291 1.71 16.47 2.90
N GLY A 292 0.69 16.74 2.09
CA GLY A 292 0.11 18.07 1.89
C GLY A 292 0.85 18.93 0.87
N ASP A 293 1.92 18.42 0.26
CA ASP A 293 2.66 19.13 -0.79
C ASP A 293 1.87 19.14 -2.10
N LYS A 294 1.24 20.26 -2.40
CA LYS A 294 0.35 20.46 -3.54
C LYS A 294 1.12 20.98 -4.75
N SER A 295 0.81 20.46 -5.93
CA SER A 295 1.33 20.94 -7.21
C SER A 295 0.18 21.28 -8.16
N HIS A 296 0.40 22.30 -9.00
CA HIS A 296 -0.49 22.70 -10.10
C HIS A 296 0.12 22.35 -11.46
N PHE A 297 0.89 21.26 -11.53
CA PHE A 297 1.62 20.82 -12.71
C PHE A 297 0.77 20.79 -13.99
N PHE A 298 -0.46 20.28 -13.93
CA PHE A 298 -1.30 20.17 -15.11
C PHE A 298 -1.77 21.53 -15.65
N THR A 299 -2.06 22.48 -14.77
CA THR A 299 -2.36 23.86 -15.17
C THR A 299 -1.18 24.47 -15.92
N MET A 300 0.05 24.26 -15.42
CA MET A 300 1.26 24.73 -16.09
C MET A 300 1.49 24.09 -17.47
N LEU A 301 1.06 22.84 -17.68
CA LEU A 301 1.12 22.18 -18.99
C LEU A 301 0.14 22.79 -19.99
N ASP A 302 -1.09 23.05 -19.56
CA ASP A 302 -2.10 23.70 -20.40
C ASP A 302 -1.62 25.12 -20.80
N ASP A 303 -1.12 25.92 -19.86
CA ASP A 303 -0.60 27.27 -20.13
C ASP A 303 0.55 27.27 -21.14
N LYS A 304 1.52 26.35 -20.98
CA LYS A 304 2.63 26.20 -21.93
C LYS A 304 2.16 25.81 -23.33
N TRP A 305 1.15 24.95 -23.44
CA TRP A 305 0.58 24.55 -24.72
C TRP A 305 -0.09 25.75 -25.41
N PHE A 306 -0.87 26.56 -24.67
CA PHE A 306 -1.50 27.76 -25.22
C PHE A 306 -0.47 28.81 -25.68
N GLN A 307 0.58 29.05 -24.89
CA GLN A 307 1.64 29.99 -25.26
C GLN A 307 2.38 29.57 -26.52
N THR A 308 2.71 28.27 -26.64
CA THR A 308 3.46 27.74 -27.80
C THR A 308 2.66 27.76 -29.10
N ASN A 309 1.32 27.67 -29.02
CA ASN A 309 0.46 27.68 -30.20
C ASN A 309 0.00 29.09 -30.59
N ARG A 310 -0.05 30.05 -29.66
CA ARG A 310 -0.26 31.47 -30.00
C ARG A 310 0.95 32.11 -30.69
N SER A 311 2.17 31.68 -30.40
CA SER A 311 3.38 32.20 -31.07
C SER A 311 3.62 31.61 -32.47
N LYS A 312 2.79 30.65 -32.90
CA LYS A 312 2.83 30.01 -34.23
C LYS A 312 1.67 30.43 -35.14
N ALA A 313 0.73 31.23 -34.63
CA ALA A 313 -0.39 31.81 -35.36
C ALA A 313 -0.10 33.29 -35.62
#